data_AF-R7AZ74-F1
#
_entry.id   AF-R7AZ74-F1
#
_cell.length_a   1.000
_cell.length_b   1.000
_cell.length_c   1.000
_cell.angle_alpha   90.00
_cell.angle_beta   90.00
_cell.angle_gamma   90.00
#
_symmetry.space_group_name_H-M   'P 1'
#
loop_
_entity.id
_entity.type
_entity.pdbx_description
1 polymer ?
#
loop_
_entity_poly.entity_id
_entity_poly.type
_entity_poly.pdbx_seq_one_letter_code
_entity_poly.pdbx_strand_id
1 'polypeptide(L)'
;MYTTINTTQNNILVTDAAIDEQRVRLKNAETDYKRYQELLKEEAVTPQQFDRVKTDYEATQARYEQLMRQKQSTLLQKQEQTQRLEQNESAIKLAEAALNLAKLNLSYTVILATTDGVTGRKDIHEGELVQPGQALVTLVDGTEKWVIANYKETQTTDMHRNQLVEVKVDAIPGVKFEGRIASISDATGASYSLIPQNNSAGNFVKVEQRIPVRIEFTQNNRPEDLQRLRAGMNVECYVKQ
;
A
#
# COMPACT_ATOMS: atom_id res chain seq x y z
N MET A 1 -6.17 -24.25 19.28
CA MET A 1 -5.41 -24.94 18.21
C MET A 1 -3.97 -25.22 18.62
N TYR A 2 -3.19 -24.24 19.10
CA TYR A 2 -1.80 -24.47 19.53
C TYR A 2 -1.64 -25.58 20.59
N THR A 3 -2.56 -25.65 21.56
CA THR A 3 -2.56 -26.70 22.59
C THR A 3 -2.67 -28.10 22.00
N THR A 4 -3.48 -28.27 20.93
CA THR A 4 -3.69 -29.55 20.26
C THR A 4 -2.45 -30.01 19.50
N ILE A 5 -1.76 -29.09 18.79
CA ILE A 5 -0.49 -29.38 18.10
C ILE A 5 0.59 -29.78 19.11
N ASN A 6 0.65 -29.08 20.25
CA ASN A 6 1.58 -29.42 21.33
C ASN A 6 1.30 -30.78 21.96
N THR A 7 0.03 -31.14 22.18
CA THR A 7 -0.32 -32.50 22.64
C THR A 7 0.03 -33.57 21.60
N THR A 8 -0.21 -33.33 20.31
CA THR A 8 0.19 -34.26 19.23
C THR A 8 1.71 -34.40 19.17
N GLN A 9 2.45 -33.30 19.35
CA GLN A 9 3.91 -33.29 19.42
C GLN A 9 4.43 -34.12 20.62
N ASN A 10 3.82 -33.96 21.79
CA ASN A 10 4.16 -34.78 22.96
C ASN A 10 3.86 -36.27 22.71
N ASN A 11 2.75 -36.60 22.06
CA ASN A 11 2.43 -37.99 21.70
C ASN A 11 3.47 -38.59 20.72
N ILE A 12 4.02 -37.79 19.79
CA ILE A 12 5.12 -38.22 18.92
C ILE A 12 6.37 -38.53 19.76
N LEU A 13 6.74 -37.65 20.71
CA LEU A 13 7.88 -37.89 21.59
C LEU A 13 7.72 -39.16 22.45
N VAL A 14 6.52 -39.41 22.96
CA VAL A 14 6.21 -40.65 23.70
C VAL A 14 6.30 -41.87 22.79
N THR A 15 5.79 -41.78 21.56
CA THR A 15 5.87 -42.86 20.57
C THR A 15 7.32 -43.12 20.15
N ASP A 16 8.14 -42.07 20.03
CA ASP A 16 9.57 -42.17 19.72
C ASP A 16 10.34 -42.92 20.80
N ALA A 17 10.09 -42.61 22.08
CA ALA A 17 10.67 -43.36 23.19
C ALA A 17 10.27 -44.85 23.16
N ALA A 18 9.01 -45.15 22.83
CA ALA A 18 8.54 -46.53 22.69
C ALA A 18 9.15 -47.26 21.48
N ILE A 19 9.37 -46.56 20.36
CA ILE A 19 10.07 -47.08 19.18
C ILE A 19 11.52 -47.39 19.53
N ASP A 20 12.20 -46.51 20.27
CA ASP A 20 13.57 -46.70 20.71
C ASP A 20 13.72 -47.92 21.62
N GLU A 21 12.81 -48.09 22.59
CA GLU A 21 12.76 -49.28 23.42
C GLU A 21 12.56 -50.55 22.58
N GLN A 22 11.59 -50.54 21.66
CA GLN A 22 11.28 -51.69 20.83
C GLN A 22 12.38 -52.01 19.81
N ARG A 23 13.11 -51.00 19.34
CA ARG A 23 14.29 -51.15 18.47
C ARG A 23 15.40 -51.93 19.16
N VAL A 24 15.65 -51.65 20.45
CA VAL A 24 16.64 -52.41 21.23
C VAL A 24 16.21 -53.86 21.39
N ARG A 25 14.93 -54.11 21.68
CA ARG A 25 14.38 -55.48 21.76
C ARG A 25 14.49 -56.23 20.43
N LEU A 26 14.16 -55.56 19.32
CA LEU A 26 14.29 -56.12 17.98
C LEU A 26 15.74 -56.51 17.66
N LYS A 27 16.70 -55.64 18.00
CA LYS A 27 18.14 -55.92 17.79
C LYS A 27 18.61 -57.16 18.57
N ASN A 28 18.14 -57.33 19.80
CA ASN A 28 18.44 -58.53 20.60
C ASN A 28 17.83 -59.78 19.96
N ALA A 29 16.54 -59.73 19.62
CA ALA A 29 15.83 -60.83 18.95
C ALA A 29 16.47 -61.20 17.60
N GLU A 30 16.93 -60.23 16.82
CA GLU A 30 17.66 -60.46 15.56
C GLU A 30 19.00 -61.17 15.78
N THR A 31 19.71 -60.77 16.84
CA THR A 31 21.00 -61.39 17.21
C THR A 31 20.80 -62.83 17.67
N ASP A 32 19.76 -63.10 18.47
CA ASP A 32 19.44 -64.44 18.93
C ASP A 32 18.94 -65.31 17.77
N TYR A 33 18.12 -64.78 16.86
CA TYR A 33 17.72 -65.47 15.64
C TYR A 33 18.93 -65.91 14.80
N LYS A 34 19.88 -65.00 14.54
CA LYS A 34 21.11 -65.32 13.80
C LYS A 34 21.94 -66.39 14.51
N ARG A 35 22.10 -66.27 15.83
CA ARG A 35 22.86 -67.25 16.65
C ARG A 35 22.22 -68.64 16.59
N TYR A 36 20.91 -68.74 16.79
CA TYR A 36 20.20 -70.01 16.74
C TYR A 36 20.12 -70.59 15.33
N GLN A 37 20.14 -69.75 14.29
CA GLN A 37 20.24 -70.19 12.90
C GLN A 37 21.58 -70.87 12.60
N GLU A 38 22.69 -70.35 13.15
CA GLU A 38 24.02 -70.97 13.04
C GLU A 38 24.08 -72.28 13.82
N LEU A 39 23.63 -72.29 15.08
CA LEU A 39 23.60 -73.48 15.92
C LEU A 39 22.73 -74.61 15.35
N LEU A 40 21.66 -74.29 14.62
CA LEU A 40 20.82 -75.30 13.96
C LEU A 40 21.56 -75.97 12.80
N LYS A 41 22.42 -75.24 12.07
CA LYS A 41 23.27 -75.81 11.01
C LYS A 41 24.34 -76.74 11.57
N GLU A 42 24.79 -76.49 12.79
CA GLU A 42 25.73 -77.34 13.53
C GLU A 42 25.04 -78.45 14.32
N GLU A 43 23.72 -78.66 14.15
CA GLU A 43 22.89 -79.63 14.87
C GLU A 43 22.91 -79.50 16.41
N ALA A 44 23.31 -78.33 16.94
CA ALA A 44 23.48 -78.06 18.36
C ALA A 44 22.19 -77.65 19.08
N VAL A 45 21.09 -77.38 18.36
CA VAL A 45 19.79 -76.98 18.90
C VAL A 45 18.64 -77.74 18.23
N THR A 46 17.51 -77.87 18.92
CA THR A 46 16.33 -78.54 18.37
C THR A 46 15.54 -77.62 17.40
N PRO A 47 14.85 -78.17 16.38
CA PRO A 47 13.99 -77.39 15.50
C PRO A 47 12.92 -76.57 16.25
N GLN A 48 12.34 -77.14 17.32
CA GLN A 48 11.34 -76.45 18.15
C GLN A 48 11.91 -75.21 18.86
N GLN A 49 13.17 -75.25 19.29
CA GLN A 49 13.83 -74.09 19.90
C GLN A 49 14.07 -72.98 18.88
N PHE A 50 14.50 -73.35 17.66
CA PHE A 50 14.68 -72.39 16.57
C PHE A 50 13.34 -71.73 16.16
N ASP A 51 12.29 -72.52 15.98
CA ASP A 51 10.96 -72.02 15.63
C ASP A 51 10.43 -71.02 16.67
N ARG A 52 10.74 -71.24 17.95
CA ARG A 52 10.37 -70.31 19.03
C ARG A 52 11.08 -68.95 18.90
N VAL A 53 12.39 -68.96 18.65
CA VAL A 53 13.19 -67.74 18.47
C VAL A 53 12.77 -67.00 17.19
N LYS A 54 12.53 -67.75 16.10
CA LYS A 54 12.00 -67.18 14.85
C LYS A 54 10.66 -66.50 15.06
N THR A 55 9.72 -67.15 15.74
CA THR A 55 8.39 -66.58 16.03
C THR A 55 8.50 -65.32 16.89
N ASP A 56 9.40 -65.31 17.89
CA ASP A 56 9.63 -64.13 18.74
C ASP A 56 10.25 -62.95 17.96
N TYR A 57 11.19 -63.23 17.07
CA TYR A 57 11.75 -62.23 16.16
C TYR A 57 10.68 -61.63 15.25
N GLU A 58 9.89 -62.46 14.56
CA GLU A 58 8.81 -62.01 13.67
C GLU A 58 7.76 -61.19 14.44
N ALA A 59 7.38 -61.61 15.65
CA ALA A 59 6.45 -60.87 16.50
C ALA A 59 7.01 -59.50 16.94
N THR A 60 8.30 -59.45 17.29
CA THR A 60 8.99 -58.22 17.69
C THR A 60 9.15 -57.25 16.52
N GLN A 61 9.44 -57.77 15.32
CA GLN A 61 9.50 -57.00 14.08
C GLN A 61 8.14 -56.41 13.73
N ALA A 62 7.07 -57.21 13.74
CA ALA A 62 5.71 -56.74 13.46
C ALA A 62 5.28 -55.63 14.43
N ARG A 63 5.64 -55.75 15.72
CA ARG A 63 5.37 -54.72 16.73
C ARG A 63 6.17 -53.44 16.50
N TYR A 64 7.43 -53.54 16.07
CA TYR A 64 8.23 -52.37 15.68
C TYR A 64 7.61 -51.65 14.48
N GLU A 65 7.22 -52.39 13.43
CA GLU A 65 6.54 -51.81 12.26
C GLU A 65 5.20 -51.16 12.61
N GLN A 66 4.44 -51.75 13.54
CA GLN A 66 3.18 -51.19 14.04
C GLN A 66 3.40 -49.83 14.71
N LEU A 67 4.43 -49.69 15.56
CA LEU A 67 4.78 -48.42 16.20
C LEU A 67 5.26 -47.38 15.17
N MET A 68 6.07 -47.79 14.18
CA MET A 68 6.51 -46.91 13.09
C MET A 68 5.32 -46.37 12.28
N ARG A 69 4.35 -47.23 11.95
CA ARG A 69 3.12 -46.81 11.25
C ARG A 69 2.26 -45.88 12.11
N GLN A 70 2.20 -46.13 13.42
CA GLN A 70 1.48 -45.27 14.36
C GLN A 70 2.11 -43.87 14.47
N LYS A 71 3.44 -43.79 14.51
CA LYS A 71 4.17 -42.51 14.43
C LYS A 71 3.85 -41.76 13.14
N GLN A 72 3.90 -42.46 12.00
CA GLN A 72 3.60 -41.85 10.70
C GLN A 72 2.18 -41.28 10.65
N SER A 73 1.20 -42.02 11.17
CA SER A 73 -0.19 -41.54 11.26
C SER A 73 -0.30 -40.27 12.11
N THR A 74 0.39 -40.22 13.25
CA THR A 74 0.39 -39.06 14.15
C THR A 74 1.08 -37.84 13.52
N LEU A 75 2.15 -38.06 12.74
CA LEU A 75 2.82 -36.99 11.98
C LEU A 75 1.91 -36.38 10.92
N LEU A 76 1.16 -37.20 10.18
CA LEU A 76 0.20 -36.72 9.18
C LEU A 76 -0.92 -35.89 9.84
N GLN A 77 -1.43 -36.34 10.99
CA GLN A 77 -2.41 -35.57 11.77
C GLN A 77 -1.86 -34.21 12.22
N LYS A 78 -0.61 -34.17 12.69
CA LYS A 78 0.06 -32.91 13.06
C LYS A 78 0.15 -31.97 11.85
N GLN A 79 0.58 -32.48 10.69
CA GLN A 79 0.71 -31.69 9.47
C GLN A 79 -0.64 -31.10 9.03
N GLU A 80 -1.70 -31.91 9.06
CA GLU A 80 -3.05 -31.44 8.76
C GLU A 80 -3.51 -30.33 9.73
N GLN A 81 -3.26 -30.51 11.03
CA GLN A 81 -3.60 -29.51 12.05
C GLN A 81 -2.85 -28.19 11.85
N THR A 82 -1.56 -28.23 11.52
CA THR A 82 -0.77 -27.04 11.19
C THR A 82 -1.31 -26.34 9.94
N GLN A 83 -1.63 -27.09 8.89
CA GLN A 83 -2.17 -26.51 7.67
C GLN A 83 -3.54 -25.83 7.90
N ARG A 84 -4.41 -26.43 8.71
CA ARG A 84 -5.69 -25.81 9.12
C ARG A 84 -5.47 -24.52 9.92
N LEU A 85 -4.43 -24.47 10.75
CA LEU A 85 -4.08 -23.25 11.49
C LEU A 85 -3.65 -22.13 10.53
N GLU A 86 -2.77 -22.41 9.58
CA GLU A 86 -2.33 -21.44 8.56
C GLU A 86 -3.50 -20.92 7.71
N GLN A 87 -4.44 -21.80 7.36
CA GLN A 87 -5.67 -21.42 6.65
C GLN A 87 -6.54 -20.48 7.50
N ASN A 88 -6.71 -20.78 8.79
CA ASN A 88 -7.47 -19.94 9.70
C ASN A 88 -6.80 -18.57 9.91
N GLU A 89 -5.49 -18.52 10.09
CA GLU A 89 -4.75 -17.25 10.17
C GLU A 89 -4.91 -16.41 8.89
N SER A 90 -4.88 -17.07 7.73
CA SER A 90 -5.13 -16.41 6.45
C SER A 90 -6.56 -15.88 6.34
N ALA A 91 -7.54 -16.64 6.81
CA ALA A 91 -8.94 -16.22 6.84
C ALA A 91 -9.17 -15.03 7.80
N ILE A 92 -8.48 -15.00 8.94
CA ILE A 92 -8.49 -13.86 9.87
C ILE A 92 -7.93 -12.62 9.18
N LYS A 93 -6.76 -12.71 8.53
CA LYS A 93 -6.17 -11.58 7.79
C LYS A 93 -7.10 -11.06 6.69
N LEU A 94 -7.79 -11.95 5.99
CA LEU A 94 -8.77 -11.57 4.96
C LEU A 94 -9.96 -10.81 5.59
N ALA A 95 -10.48 -11.30 6.71
CA ALA A 95 -11.56 -10.62 7.45
C ALA A 95 -11.11 -9.26 8.00
N GLU A 96 -9.89 -9.13 8.50
CA GLU A 96 -9.29 -7.86 8.94
C GLU A 96 -9.15 -6.87 7.78
N ALA A 97 -8.69 -7.34 6.61
CA ALA A 97 -8.61 -6.52 5.40
C ALA A 97 -9.99 -6.02 4.96
N ALA A 98 -11.01 -6.90 4.99
CA ALA A 98 -12.39 -6.52 4.69
C ALA A 98 -12.93 -5.48 5.69
N LEU A 99 -12.62 -5.62 6.98
CA LEU A 99 -12.98 -4.64 8.00
C LEU A 99 -12.30 -3.28 7.74
N ASN A 100 -11.01 -3.29 7.40
CA ASN A 100 -10.28 -2.05 7.11
C ASN A 100 -10.82 -1.36 5.86
N LEU A 101 -11.18 -2.12 4.81
CA LEU A 101 -11.82 -1.58 3.63
C LEU A 101 -13.20 -0.96 3.96
N ALA A 102 -14.00 -1.62 4.81
CA ALA A 102 -15.27 -1.07 5.26
C ALA A 102 -15.10 0.23 6.07
N LYS A 103 -14.09 0.29 6.95
CA LYS A 103 -13.73 1.52 7.68
C LYS A 103 -13.29 2.65 6.74
N LEU A 104 -12.50 2.33 5.71
CA LEU A 104 -12.08 3.29 4.70
C LEU A 104 -13.27 3.83 3.90
N ASN A 105 -14.17 2.96 3.46
CA ASN A 105 -15.40 3.37 2.77
C ASN A 105 -16.29 4.25 3.67
N LEU A 106 -16.37 3.95 4.97
CA LEU A 106 -17.06 4.81 5.93
C LEU A 106 -16.39 6.18 6.05
N SER A 107 -15.05 6.24 6.05
CA SER A 107 -14.31 7.51 6.11
C SER A 107 -14.56 8.39 4.87
N TYR A 108 -14.78 7.79 3.70
CA TYR A 108 -15.12 8.52 2.48
C TYR A 108 -16.52 9.14 2.49
N THR A 109 -17.38 8.77 3.44
CA THR A 109 -18.69 9.43 3.60
C THR A 109 -18.59 10.83 4.22
N VAL A 110 -17.46 11.13 4.88
CA VAL A 110 -17.17 12.44 5.46
C VAL A 110 -16.09 13.11 4.61
N ILE A 111 -16.50 14.09 3.80
CA ILE A 111 -15.59 14.82 2.93
C ILE A 111 -14.97 15.97 3.74
N LEU A 112 -13.67 15.85 4.00
CA LEU A 112 -12.88 16.86 4.69
C LEU A 112 -12.22 17.82 3.68
N ALA A 113 -12.03 19.07 4.08
CA ALA A 113 -11.24 20.02 3.30
C ALA A 113 -9.76 19.62 3.28
N THR A 114 -9.12 19.70 2.11
CA THR A 114 -7.70 19.34 1.93
C THR A 114 -6.73 20.42 2.39
N THR A 115 -7.20 21.68 2.48
CA THR A 115 -6.42 22.85 2.88
C THR A 115 -7.33 23.86 3.57
N ASP A 116 -6.74 24.81 4.28
CA ASP A 116 -7.47 25.95 4.83
C ASP A 116 -7.82 26.93 3.71
N GLY A 117 -9.09 27.34 3.64
CA GLY A 117 -9.53 28.16 2.53
C GLY A 117 -10.98 28.60 2.64
N VAL A 118 -11.47 29.16 1.53
CA VAL A 118 -12.87 29.59 1.42
C VAL A 118 -13.56 28.70 0.39
N THR A 119 -14.73 28.19 0.74
CA THR A 119 -15.57 27.46 -0.21
C THR A 119 -16.07 28.43 -1.27
N GLY A 120 -15.82 28.09 -2.53
CA GLY A 120 -16.39 28.76 -3.69
C GLY A 120 -17.85 28.36 -3.89
N ARG A 121 -18.21 27.93 -5.10
CA ARG A 121 -19.56 27.45 -5.37
C ARG A 121 -19.79 26.09 -4.71
N LYS A 122 -20.92 25.96 -4.01
CA LYS A 122 -21.45 24.72 -3.46
C LYS A 122 -22.65 24.33 -4.31
N ASP A 123 -22.51 23.26 -5.09
CA ASP A 123 -23.52 22.78 -6.03
C ASP A 123 -24.25 21.53 -5.49
N ILE A 124 -24.43 21.44 -4.16
CA ILE A 124 -25.07 20.31 -3.48
C ILE A 124 -26.04 20.77 -2.39
N HIS A 125 -27.15 20.06 -2.24
CA HIS A 125 -28.14 20.29 -1.19
C HIS A 125 -28.25 19.10 -0.23
N GLU A 126 -28.73 19.37 0.97
CA GLU A 126 -28.99 18.31 1.95
C GLU A 126 -30.12 17.39 1.45
N GLY A 127 -29.89 16.08 1.54
CA GLY A 127 -30.81 15.05 1.02
C GLY A 127 -30.57 14.66 -0.44
N GLU A 128 -29.64 15.31 -1.15
CA GLU A 128 -29.29 14.97 -2.52
C GLU A 128 -28.38 13.73 -2.57
N LEU A 129 -28.65 12.83 -3.53
CA LEU A 129 -27.83 11.63 -3.77
C LEU A 129 -26.65 11.98 -4.67
N VAL A 130 -25.43 11.83 -4.15
CA VAL A 130 -24.19 12.14 -4.88
C VAL A 130 -23.52 10.87 -5.39
N GLN A 131 -22.86 10.95 -6.56
CA GLN A 131 -22.10 9.84 -7.14
C GLN A 131 -20.59 9.99 -6.91
N PRO A 132 -19.83 8.89 -6.82
CA PRO A 132 -18.37 8.96 -6.75
C PRO A 132 -17.78 9.75 -7.93
N GLY A 133 -16.87 10.68 -7.64
CA GLY A 133 -16.25 11.54 -8.65
C GLY A 133 -17.05 12.79 -9.03
N GLN A 134 -18.27 12.96 -8.50
CA GLN A 134 -19.02 14.21 -8.66
C GLN A 134 -18.35 15.34 -7.87
N ALA A 135 -18.07 16.46 -8.54
CA ALA A 135 -17.58 17.65 -7.86
C ALA A 135 -18.71 18.27 -7.02
N LEU A 136 -18.48 18.40 -5.70
CA LEU A 136 -19.50 18.91 -4.77
C LEU A 136 -19.29 20.38 -4.39
N VAL A 137 -18.04 20.72 -4.10
CA VAL A 137 -17.63 22.05 -3.64
C VAL A 137 -16.27 22.38 -4.22
N THR A 138 -16.11 23.60 -4.69
CA THR A 138 -14.77 24.14 -5.01
C THR A 138 -14.18 24.80 -3.77
N LEU A 139 -12.93 24.48 -3.44
CA LEU A 139 -12.20 25.11 -2.34
C LEU A 139 -11.11 26.03 -2.93
N VAL A 140 -11.07 27.28 -2.48
CA VAL A 140 -10.02 28.22 -2.84
C VAL A 140 -9.03 28.29 -1.70
N ASP A 141 -7.79 27.86 -1.95
CA ASP A 141 -6.69 27.92 -0.99
C ASP A 141 -6.38 29.39 -0.64
N GLY A 142 -6.33 29.69 0.66
CA GLY A 142 -6.02 31.02 1.16
C GLY A 142 -4.54 31.28 1.41
N THR A 143 -3.70 30.24 1.38
CA THR A 143 -2.30 30.27 1.81
C THR A 143 -1.37 30.91 0.78
N GLU A 144 -1.47 30.50 -0.48
CA GLU A 144 -0.66 31.03 -1.57
C GLU A 144 -1.49 31.91 -2.51
N LYS A 145 -1.05 33.16 -2.69
CA LYS A 145 -1.69 34.11 -3.60
C LYS A 145 -0.69 34.55 -4.66
N TRP A 146 -1.13 34.51 -5.91
CA TRP A 146 -0.35 34.98 -7.05
C TRP A 146 -1.25 35.76 -8.02
N VAL A 147 -0.59 36.51 -8.88
CA VAL A 147 -1.21 37.23 -9.99
C VAL A 147 -0.72 36.59 -11.28
N ILE A 148 -1.65 36.38 -12.22
CA ILE A 148 -1.32 36.04 -13.60
C ILE A 148 -1.57 37.29 -14.44
N ALA A 149 -0.49 37.95 -14.87
CA ALA A 149 -0.56 39.14 -15.70
C ALA A 149 -0.27 38.77 -17.16
N ASN A 150 -1.21 39.09 -18.05
CA ASN A 150 -1.09 38.82 -19.49
C ASN A 150 -0.50 40.03 -20.21
N TYR A 151 0.82 40.08 -20.30
CA TYR A 151 1.57 41.15 -20.99
C TYR A 151 1.60 40.91 -22.50
N LYS A 152 1.70 41.98 -23.30
CA LYS A 152 1.95 41.85 -24.74
C LYS A 152 3.33 41.21 -24.95
N GLU A 153 3.48 40.37 -25.96
CA GLU A 153 4.78 39.77 -26.32
C GLU A 153 5.90 40.81 -26.42
N THR A 154 5.61 41.96 -27.04
CA THR A 154 6.55 43.09 -27.17
C THR A 154 6.97 43.73 -25.85
N GLN A 155 6.19 43.56 -24.78
CA GLN A 155 6.49 44.09 -23.45
C GLN A 155 7.34 43.12 -22.62
N THR A 156 7.50 41.86 -23.07
CA THR A 156 8.24 40.83 -22.32
C THR A 156 9.74 40.81 -22.60
N THR A 157 10.23 41.59 -23.57
CA THR A 157 11.63 41.57 -24.03
C THR A 157 12.64 41.85 -22.90
N ASP A 158 12.34 42.81 -22.02
CA ASP A 158 13.22 43.20 -20.91
C ASP A 158 12.79 42.59 -19.56
N MET A 159 11.81 41.67 -19.58
CA MET A 159 11.29 41.04 -18.37
C MET A 159 12.09 39.80 -18.00
N HIS A 160 12.52 39.74 -16.75
CA HIS A 160 13.33 38.62 -16.25
C HIS A 160 12.76 38.04 -14.95
N ARG A 161 13.07 36.78 -14.67
CA ARG A 161 12.71 36.16 -13.38
C ARG A 161 13.34 36.96 -12.23
N ASN A 162 12.62 37.02 -11.12
CA ASN A 162 12.96 37.78 -9.91
C ASN A 162 12.88 39.31 -10.00
N GLN A 163 12.43 39.89 -11.11
CA GLN A 163 12.22 41.33 -11.21
C GLN A 163 11.04 41.79 -10.34
N LEU A 164 11.16 42.97 -9.74
CA LEU A 164 10.14 43.55 -8.87
C LEU A 164 9.01 44.20 -9.69
N VAL A 165 7.78 43.99 -9.24
CA VAL A 165 6.57 44.48 -9.88
C VAL A 165 5.71 45.20 -8.83
N GLU A 166 5.27 46.42 -9.14
CA GLU A 166 4.24 47.10 -8.35
C GLU A 166 2.87 46.66 -8.83
N VAL A 167 2.07 46.06 -7.93
CA VAL A 167 0.72 45.59 -8.22
C VAL A 167 -0.28 46.49 -7.50
N LYS A 168 -1.22 47.07 -8.24
CA LYS A 168 -2.37 47.79 -7.70
C LYS A 168 -3.63 46.99 -7.96
N VAL A 169 -4.50 46.89 -6.96
CA VAL A 169 -5.74 46.11 -7.04
C VAL A 169 -6.91 47.08 -6.97
N ASP A 170 -7.79 47.04 -7.95
CA ASP A 170 -8.91 47.99 -8.05
C ASP A 170 -9.82 47.95 -6.83
N ALA A 171 -9.99 46.76 -6.25
CA ALA A 171 -10.80 46.53 -5.06
C ALA A 171 -10.15 47.06 -3.76
N ILE A 172 -8.88 47.46 -3.79
CA ILE A 172 -8.11 47.94 -2.62
C ILE A 172 -7.41 49.26 -3.02
N PRO A 173 -8.16 50.36 -3.15
CA PRO A 173 -7.58 51.64 -3.52
C PRO A 173 -6.61 52.14 -2.45
N GLY A 174 -5.48 52.70 -2.88
CA GLY A 174 -4.47 53.30 -2.00
C GLY A 174 -3.40 52.35 -1.45
N VAL A 175 -3.52 51.04 -1.69
CA VAL A 175 -2.49 50.05 -1.31
C VAL A 175 -1.69 49.66 -2.54
N LYS A 176 -0.36 49.73 -2.42
CA LYS A 176 0.58 49.23 -3.43
C LYS A 176 1.16 47.93 -2.92
N PHE A 177 0.95 46.86 -3.68
CA PHE A 177 1.55 45.56 -3.38
C PHE A 177 2.87 45.42 -4.13
N GLU A 178 3.85 44.83 -3.47
CA GLU A 178 5.12 44.45 -4.08
C GLU A 178 5.06 42.97 -4.50
N GLY A 179 5.20 42.73 -5.79
CA GLY A 179 5.29 41.41 -6.39
C GLY A 179 6.67 41.16 -6.97
N ARG A 180 6.95 39.90 -7.27
CA ARG A 180 8.14 39.45 -7.97
C ARG A 180 7.76 38.49 -9.09
N ILE A 181 8.38 38.63 -10.25
CA ILE A 181 8.18 37.69 -11.36
C ILE A 181 8.74 36.32 -10.97
N ALA A 182 7.86 35.34 -10.78
CA ALA A 182 8.23 33.97 -10.46
C ALA A 182 8.60 33.20 -11.74
N SER A 183 7.74 33.32 -12.76
CA SER A 183 7.92 32.69 -14.07
C SER A 183 7.25 33.49 -15.19
N ILE A 184 7.80 33.35 -16.39
CA ILE A 184 7.26 33.83 -17.65
C ILE A 184 6.91 32.58 -18.46
N SER A 185 5.70 32.51 -19.00
CA SER A 185 5.25 31.34 -19.78
C SER A 185 6.02 31.20 -21.10
N ASP A 186 6.49 29.99 -21.42
CA ASP A 186 7.17 29.69 -22.69
C ASP A 186 6.22 29.64 -23.89
N ALA A 187 4.90 29.69 -23.65
CA ALA A 187 3.87 29.71 -24.70
C ALA A 187 2.84 30.82 -24.47
N THR A 188 2.30 31.36 -25.57
CA THR A 188 1.29 32.43 -25.57
C THR A 188 -0.08 31.90 -25.15
N GLY A 189 -0.94 32.79 -24.64
CA GLY A 189 -2.31 32.41 -24.25
C GLY A 189 -3.15 31.80 -25.37
N ALA A 190 -2.84 32.11 -26.64
CA ALA A 190 -3.50 31.51 -27.79
C ALA A 190 -3.13 30.03 -28.00
N SER A 191 -1.90 29.63 -27.65
CA SER A 191 -1.41 28.25 -27.77
C SER A 191 -1.96 27.31 -26.69
N TYR A 192 -2.36 27.85 -25.52
CA TYR A 192 -3.00 27.07 -24.44
C TYR A 192 -4.54 27.06 -24.52
N SER A 193 -5.14 27.74 -25.50
CA SER A 193 -6.59 27.75 -25.69
C SER A 193 -7.09 26.39 -26.19
N LEU A 194 -8.25 25.94 -25.67
CA LEU A 194 -8.95 24.75 -26.18
C LEU A 194 -9.28 24.86 -27.67
N ILE A 195 -9.43 26.09 -28.17
CA ILE A 195 -9.62 26.42 -29.58
C ILE A 195 -8.61 27.51 -29.94
N PRO A 196 -7.43 27.15 -30.46
CA PRO A 196 -6.43 28.13 -30.88
C PRO A 196 -6.91 28.83 -32.16
N GLN A 197 -6.75 30.16 -32.21
CA GLN A 197 -7.02 30.90 -33.45
C GLN A 197 -5.88 30.62 -34.43
N ASN A 198 -6.16 29.82 -35.47
CA ASN A 198 -5.21 29.56 -36.53
C ASN A 198 -5.26 30.71 -37.55
N ASN A 199 -4.30 31.63 -37.47
CA ASN A 199 -4.22 32.77 -38.40
C ASN A 199 -3.44 32.44 -39.69
N SER A 200 -3.24 31.15 -40.02
CA SER A 200 -2.49 30.72 -41.22
C SER A 200 -3.25 30.86 -42.54
N ALA A 201 -4.52 31.27 -42.55
CA ALA A 201 -5.33 31.40 -43.77
C ALA A 201 -5.54 32.87 -44.17
N GLY A 202 -4.55 33.47 -44.82
CA GLY A 202 -4.73 34.67 -45.68
C GLY A 202 -5.08 36.00 -44.99
N ASN A 203 -5.02 36.10 -43.66
CA ASN A 203 -5.27 37.34 -42.94
C ASN A 203 -3.93 37.98 -42.49
N PHE A 204 -3.53 39.07 -43.14
CA PHE A 204 -2.22 39.73 -42.93
C PHE A 204 -2.20 40.73 -41.76
N VAL A 205 -3.26 40.77 -40.94
CA VAL A 205 -3.31 41.66 -39.77
C VAL A 205 -2.52 41.02 -38.61
N LYS A 206 -1.45 41.70 -38.17
CA LYS A 206 -0.65 41.30 -37.02
C LYS A 206 -1.50 41.35 -35.75
N VAL A 207 -1.81 40.19 -35.18
CA VAL A 207 -2.52 40.09 -33.90
C VAL A 207 -1.50 40.10 -32.78
N GLU A 208 -1.68 41.01 -31.81
CA GLU A 208 -0.83 41.06 -30.61
C GLU A 208 -1.06 39.81 -29.75
N GLN A 209 0.00 39.02 -29.58
CA GLN A 209 -0.02 37.88 -28.67
C GLN A 209 0.25 38.33 -27.24
N ARG A 210 -0.33 37.61 -26.28
CA ARG A 210 -0.12 37.84 -24.85
C ARG A 210 0.57 36.66 -24.21
N ILE A 211 1.57 36.95 -23.39
CA ILE A 211 2.35 35.98 -22.63
C ILE A 211 1.92 36.07 -21.16
N PRO A 212 1.40 34.98 -20.57
CA PRO A 212 1.11 34.93 -19.15
C PRO A 212 2.40 35.01 -18.32
N VAL A 213 2.44 35.94 -17.37
CA VAL A 213 3.53 36.11 -16.40
C VAL A 213 2.98 35.88 -14.99
N ARG A 214 3.57 34.92 -14.26
CA ARG A 214 3.21 34.63 -12.86
C ARG A 214 4.00 35.56 -11.95
N ILE A 215 3.28 36.32 -11.13
CA ILE A 215 3.82 37.26 -10.15
C ILE A 215 3.40 36.79 -8.75
N GLU A 216 4.38 36.58 -7.89
CA GLU A 216 4.16 36.20 -6.49
C GLU A 216 4.36 37.42 -5.58
N PHE A 217 3.55 37.54 -4.54
CA PHE A 217 3.69 38.64 -3.57
C PHE A 217 4.92 38.44 -2.68
N THR A 218 5.67 39.51 -2.42
CA THR A 218 6.82 39.47 -1.52
C THR A 218 6.39 39.56 -0.05
N GLN A 219 7.29 39.18 0.87
CA GLN A 219 7.04 39.28 2.32
C GLN A 219 7.00 40.74 2.83
N ASN A 220 7.36 41.72 2.00
CA ASN A 220 7.34 43.14 2.36
C ASN A 220 5.92 43.72 2.43
N ASN A 221 4.92 42.96 1.96
CA ASN A 221 3.52 43.36 2.01
C ASN A 221 2.91 43.13 3.39
N ARG A 222 1.98 44.01 3.78
CA ARG A 222 1.22 43.83 5.02
C ARG A 222 0.33 42.60 4.93
N PRO A 223 0.39 41.66 5.91
CA PRO A 223 -0.45 40.46 5.90
C PRO A 223 -1.95 40.75 5.84
N GLU A 224 -2.41 41.82 6.51
CA GLU A 224 -3.81 42.25 6.50
C GLU A 224 -4.31 42.62 5.09
N ASP A 225 -3.46 43.32 4.32
CA ASP A 225 -3.80 43.71 2.95
C ASP A 225 -3.78 42.51 2.00
N LEU A 226 -2.83 41.58 2.19
CA LEU A 226 -2.81 40.32 1.44
C LEU A 226 -4.05 39.47 1.74
N GLN A 227 -4.55 39.46 2.98
CA GLN A 227 -5.77 38.74 3.33
C GLN A 227 -7.01 39.27 2.63
N ARG A 228 -7.05 40.55 2.22
CA ARG A 228 -8.19 41.15 1.51
C ARG A 228 -8.26 40.74 0.04
N LEU A 229 -7.17 40.25 -0.54
CA LEU A 229 -7.14 39.75 -1.92
C LEU A 229 -8.03 38.51 -2.06
N ARG A 230 -8.78 38.45 -3.18
CA ARG A 230 -9.63 37.32 -3.58
C ARG A 230 -9.30 36.91 -5.00
N ALA A 231 -9.51 35.63 -5.32
CA ALA A 231 -9.39 35.13 -6.68
C ALA A 231 -10.36 35.88 -7.63
N GLY A 232 -9.87 36.24 -8.82
CA GLY A 232 -10.66 36.92 -9.84
C GLY A 232 -10.70 38.46 -9.75
N MET A 233 -9.99 39.07 -8.79
CA MET A 233 -9.86 40.53 -8.75
C MET A 233 -9.01 41.06 -9.91
N ASN A 234 -9.38 42.21 -10.45
CA ASN A 234 -8.60 42.92 -11.46
C ASN A 234 -7.44 43.67 -10.81
N VAL A 235 -6.32 43.68 -11.53
CA VAL A 235 -5.08 44.29 -11.05
C VAL A 235 -4.34 45.00 -12.18
N GLU A 236 -3.69 46.10 -11.86
CA GLU A 236 -2.75 46.80 -12.71
C GLU A 236 -1.33 46.50 -12.22
N CYS A 237 -0.48 45.97 -13.12
CA CYS A 237 0.87 45.54 -12.78
C CYS A 237 1.92 46.37 -13.52
N TYR A 238 2.77 47.07 -12.78
CA TYR A 238 3.85 47.89 -13.31
C TYR A 238 5.20 47.24 -13.00
N VAL A 239 5.86 46.73 -14.04
CA VAL A 239 7.21 46.16 -13.92
C VAL A 239 8.21 47.31 -13.87
N LYS A 240 9.09 47.33 -12.86
CA LYS A 240 10.16 48.32 -12.79
C LYS A 240 11.24 47.97 -13.82
N GLN A 241 11.51 48.88 -14.75
CA GLN A 241 12.62 48.78 -15.71
C GLN A 241 13.96 48.74 -15.00
#